data_AF-A0A8J3R1V7-F1
#
_entry.id   AF-A0A8J3R1V7-F1
#
_cell.length_a   1.000
_cell.length_b   1.000
_cell.length_c   1.000
_cell.angle_alpha   90.00
_cell.angle_beta   90.00
_cell.angle_gamma   90.00
#
_symmetry.space_group_name_H-M   'P 1'
#
loop_
_entity.id
_entity.type
_entity.pdbx_description
1 polymer ?
#
loop_
_entity_poly.entity_id
_entity_poly.type
_entity_poly.pdbx_seq_one_letter_code
_entity_poly.pdbx_strand_id
1 'polypeptide(L)'
;MRVHIRRVVTVVSVAALTAAAGMATAAVAMTANAATAGCRVTYSVSSQWPGGFGANVSVTDLGDPLTSWTLTWSFGAGQQVTQAWNATVTQSGAQATARNVSWNGSLATNGNTSFGFNGSWNNSSNPAPVNFALNGVACNGGTGQPSTSPTTGPTTGPTTGPTTSPTGGPRPAHSMGFIGCSMAENTAQGYVADGGTRMWGPYGTGGLVVQSWTDPNSSAWQLFDGQVGRYGRPTAVWVQICVFTNGATYDEVKRLIANSRQHAASGATIYITGQPQYDAGHVCSLAGANGPQLTDSLARQAAADTTQNVVYSGQFHLANSEVVSDGCHANTAGQSSLGRQALAFWG
;
A
#
# COMPACT_ATOMS: atom_id res chain seq x y z
N MET A 1 -40.94 1.48 93.48
CA MET A 1 -41.90 2.07 92.52
C MET A 1 -41.11 2.59 91.32
N ARG A 2 -41.61 2.34 90.10
CA ARG A 2 -41.06 2.86 88.82
C ARG A 2 -40.90 4.39 88.86
N VAL A 3 -39.99 4.92 88.03
CA VAL A 3 -40.22 5.95 86.97
C VAL A 3 -38.95 6.79 86.71
N HIS A 4 -38.46 6.70 85.45
CA HIS A 4 -37.95 7.72 84.49
C HIS A 4 -37.00 8.87 84.96
N ILE A 5 -36.02 9.43 84.21
CA ILE A 5 -35.47 9.32 82.84
C ILE A 5 -34.36 10.42 82.72
N ARG A 6 -33.27 10.14 81.97
CA ARG A 6 -32.38 11.07 81.21
C ARG A 6 -31.49 12.06 82.01
N ARG A 7 -30.26 12.45 81.61
CA ARG A 7 -29.43 12.31 80.40
C ARG A 7 -28.03 12.93 80.68
N VAL A 8 -27.11 12.79 79.69
CA VAL A 8 -25.84 13.52 79.46
C VAL A 8 -24.71 13.10 80.44
N VAL A 9 -23.46 12.84 80.07
CA VAL A 9 -22.56 13.51 79.11
C VAL A 9 -21.47 12.53 78.65
N THR A 10 -21.19 12.48 77.35
CA THR A 10 -19.93 11.92 76.82
C THR A 10 -19.24 13.03 76.04
N VAL A 11 -18.00 13.34 76.44
CA VAL A 11 -17.17 14.44 75.93
C VAL A 11 -15.77 13.87 75.67
N VAL A 12 -15.30 14.05 74.42
CA VAL A 12 -13.89 14.34 74.01
C VAL A 12 -12.90 13.15 74.09
N SER A 13 -11.96 12.91 73.17
CA SER A 13 -11.62 13.49 71.87
C SER A 13 -10.58 12.61 71.15
N VAL A 14 -10.67 12.63 69.81
CA VAL A 14 -9.61 12.66 68.77
C VAL A 14 -8.37 11.78 68.95
N ALA A 15 -8.30 10.71 68.14
CA ALA A 15 -7.06 10.18 67.60
C ALA A 15 -7.12 10.23 66.07
N ALA A 16 -6.16 10.93 65.46
CA ALA A 16 -6.03 11.09 64.02
C ALA A 16 -5.53 9.80 63.37
N LEU A 17 -6.27 9.28 62.39
CA LEU A 17 -5.77 8.31 61.41
C LEU A 17 -5.78 8.97 60.03
N THR A 18 -4.61 9.36 59.54
CA THR A 18 -4.42 9.71 58.13
C THR A 18 -4.38 8.43 57.31
N ALA A 19 -5.51 8.08 56.68
CA ALA A 19 -5.55 7.04 55.65
C ALA A 19 -5.10 7.64 54.32
N ALA A 20 -3.92 7.23 53.83
CA ALA A 20 -3.51 7.45 52.46
C ALA A 20 -4.39 6.60 51.53
N ALA A 21 -5.38 7.23 50.90
CA ALA A 21 -6.17 6.58 49.85
C ALA A 21 -5.31 6.46 48.60
N GLY A 22 -5.00 5.22 48.22
CA GLY A 22 -4.19 4.89 47.05
C GLY A 22 -4.77 5.46 45.75
N MET A 23 -3.92 6.11 44.98
CA MET A 23 -4.17 6.33 43.56
C MET A 23 -4.01 4.97 42.85
N ALA A 24 -5.11 4.25 42.70
CA ALA A 24 -5.16 3.12 41.79
C ALA A 24 -5.07 3.67 40.35
N THR A 25 -3.91 3.48 39.73
CA THR A 25 -3.69 3.63 38.29
C THR A 25 -4.68 2.75 37.54
N ALA A 26 -5.73 3.35 36.96
CA ALA A 26 -6.47 2.70 35.90
C ALA A 26 -5.60 2.73 34.63
N ALA A 27 -4.68 1.77 34.52
CA ALA A 27 -4.16 1.38 33.23
C ALA A 27 -5.37 0.81 32.46
N VAL A 28 -5.99 1.64 31.61
CA VAL A 28 -6.90 1.13 30.59
C VAL A 28 -6.04 0.21 29.74
N ALA A 29 -6.21 -1.09 29.95
CA ALA A 29 -5.70 -2.10 29.04
C ALA A 29 -6.34 -1.80 27.69
N MET A 30 -5.61 -1.08 26.84
CA MET A 30 -5.83 -1.15 25.40
C MET A 30 -5.60 -2.61 25.08
N THR A 31 -6.69 -3.38 24.99
CA THR A 31 -6.61 -4.70 24.38
C THR A 31 -6.06 -4.44 22.99
N ALA A 32 -4.81 -4.81 22.78
CA ALA A 32 -4.27 -5.00 21.46
C ALA A 32 -5.10 -6.12 20.85
N ASN A 33 -6.23 -5.76 20.25
CA ASN A 33 -7.00 -6.67 19.44
C ASN A 33 -6.02 -7.18 18.39
N ALA A 34 -5.75 -8.48 18.44
CA ALA A 34 -5.07 -9.20 17.39
C ALA A 34 -5.59 -8.67 16.05
N ALA A 35 -4.70 -8.19 15.19
CA ALA A 35 -5.02 -7.56 13.92
C ALA A 35 -6.03 -8.42 13.16
N THR A 36 -7.31 -8.10 13.34
CA THR A 36 -8.43 -8.78 12.73
C THR A 36 -8.38 -8.39 11.26
N ALA A 37 -8.68 -9.32 10.35
CA ALA A 37 -8.65 -9.05 8.92
C ALA A 37 -9.50 -7.81 8.60
N GLY A 38 -8.83 -6.68 8.40
CA GLY A 38 -9.47 -5.40 8.14
C GLY A 38 -10.08 -5.40 6.76
N CYS A 39 -11.18 -4.66 6.61
CA CYS A 39 -11.87 -4.38 5.35
C CYS A 39 -11.00 -4.21 4.10
N ARG A 40 -11.62 -4.42 2.94
CA ARG A 40 -11.13 -3.95 1.64
C ARG A 40 -12.03 -2.82 1.17
N VAL A 41 -11.44 -1.67 0.83
CA VAL A 41 -12.22 -0.50 0.40
C VAL A 41 -11.77 -0.11 -0.97
N THR A 42 -12.68 0.00 -1.94
CA THR A 42 -12.39 0.48 -3.28
C THR A 42 -12.85 1.91 -3.43
N TYR A 43 -11.94 2.83 -3.76
CA TYR A 43 -12.28 4.22 -4.03
C TYR A 43 -11.99 4.54 -5.50
N SER A 44 -12.99 5.07 -6.21
CA SER A 44 -12.87 5.39 -7.63
C SER A 44 -13.45 6.75 -7.91
N VAL A 45 -12.66 7.65 -8.51
CA VAL A 45 -13.19 8.91 -9.06
C VAL A 45 -13.83 8.58 -10.40
N SER A 46 -15.16 8.56 -10.44
CA SER A 46 -15.94 8.20 -11.63
C SER A 46 -16.03 9.33 -12.65
N SER A 47 -15.90 10.57 -12.20
CA SER A 47 -15.90 11.75 -13.06
C SER A 47 -15.21 12.92 -12.35
N GLN A 48 -14.61 13.84 -13.09
CA GLN A 48 -13.97 15.03 -12.56
C GLN A 48 -14.15 16.21 -13.52
N TRP A 49 -14.42 17.39 -12.99
CA TRP A 49 -14.62 18.64 -13.73
C TRP A 49 -13.98 19.82 -12.97
N PRO A 50 -13.90 21.02 -13.57
CA PRO A 50 -13.39 22.18 -12.86
C PRO A 50 -14.19 22.46 -11.58
N GLY A 51 -13.51 22.37 -10.43
CA GLY A 51 -14.07 22.62 -9.10
C GLY A 51 -14.81 21.44 -8.47
N GLY A 52 -15.00 20.32 -9.17
CA GLY A 52 -15.71 19.16 -8.61
C GLY A 52 -15.32 17.80 -9.17
N PHE A 53 -15.73 16.75 -8.47
CA PHE A 53 -15.55 15.36 -8.88
C PHE A 53 -16.66 14.49 -8.28
N GLY A 54 -16.96 13.38 -8.95
CA GLY A 54 -17.80 12.30 -8.43
C GLY A 54 -16.93 11.09 -8.09
N ALA A 55 -17.21 10.44 -6.96
CA ALA A 55 -16.52 9.24 -6.51
C ALA A 55 -17.50 8.15 -6.10
N ASN A 56 -17.13 6.90 -6.40
CA ASN A 56 -17.78 5.69 -5.92
C ASN A 56 -16.86 4.97 -4.94
N VAL A 57 -17.44 4.48 -3.85
CA VAL A 57 -16.75 3.76 -2.79
C VAL A 57 -17.41 2.41 -2.58
N SER A 58 -16.66 1.32 -2.68
CA SER A 58 -17.09 -0.03 -2.31
C SER A 58 -16.37 -0.46 -1.04
N VAL A 59 -17.06 -1.17 -0.14
CA VAL A 59 -16.48 -1.67 1.11
C VAL A 59 -16.84 -3.13 1.26
N THR A 60 -15.83 -4.00 1.25
CA THR A 60 -15.96 -5.42 1.57
C THR A 60 -15.48 -5.64 3.00
N ASP A 61 -16.34 -6.22 3.82
CA ASP A 61 -15.99 -6.65 5.16
C ASP A 61 -15.18 -7.96 5.10
N LEU A 62 -13.98 -7.98 5.68
CA LEU A 62 -13.13 -9.18 5.76
C LEU A 62 -13.07 -9.76 7.18
N GLY A 63 -13.81 -9.14 8.12
CA GLY A 63 -13.85 -9.53 9.53
C GLY A 63 -15.15 -10.23 9.93
N ASP A 64 -15.51 -10.09 11.20
CA ASP A 64 -16.77 -10.61 11.74
C ASP A 64 -17.98 -9.86 11.17
N PRO A 65 -19.13 -10.54 10.95
CA PRO A 65 -20.32 -9.91 10.41
C PRO A 65 -20.74 -8.64 11.15
N LEU A 66 -21.06 -7.60 10.40
CA LEU A 66 -21.47 -6.29 10.89
C LEU A 66 -22.99 -6.10 10.74
N THR A 67 -23.64 -5.52 11.75
CA THR A 67 -25.04 -5.06 11.64
C THR A 67 -25.15 -3.60 11.18
N SER A 68 -24.05 -2.86 11.28
CA SER A 68 -23.91 -1.46 10.84
C SER A 68 -22.44 -1.19 10.50
N TRP A 69 -22.20 -0.27 9.58
CA TRP A 69 -20.85 0.11 9.20
C TRP A 69 -20.64 1.63 9.22
N THR A 70 -19.43 2.02 9.62
CA THR A 70 -18.90 3.37 9.56
C THR A 70 -17.53 3.31 8.91
N LEU A 71 -17.38 3.96 7.76
CA LEU A 71 -16.11 4.07 7.05
C LEU A 71 -15.51 5.45 7.28
N THR A 72 -14.24 5.52 7.68
CA THR A 72 -13.50 6.78 7.83
C THR A 72 -12.30 6.83 6.90
N TRP A 73 -12.01 8.02 6.35
CA TRP A 73 -10.80 8.29 5.58
C TRP A 73 -10.33 9.74 5.74
N SER A 74 -9.12 10.04 5.24
CA SER A 74 -8.56 11.40 5.19
C SER A 74 -8.30 11.83 3.75
N PHE A 75 -8.74 13.02 3.37
CA PHE A 75 -8.36 13.65 2.11
C PHE A 75 -6.99 14.33 2.23
N GLY A 76 -6.16 14.17 1.20
CA GLY A 76 -4.78 14.67 1.20
C GLY A 76 -4.57 16.06 0.62
N ALA A 77 -5.54 16.61 -0.13
CA ALA A 77 -5.36 17.84 -0.91
C ALA A 77 -6.50 18.85 -0.76
N GLY A 78 -7.20 18.83 0.38
CA GLY A 78 -8.24 19.80 0.70
C GLY A 78 -9.60 19.54 0.03
N GLN A 79 -9.82 18.34 -0.49
CA GLN A 79 -11.13 17.96 -1.05
C GLN A 79 -12.23 18.03 0.00
N GLN A 80 -13.44 18.43 -0.41
CA GLN A 80 -14.61 18.48 0.47
C GLN A 80 -15.79 17.74 -0.16
N VAL A 81 -16.46 16.86 0.59
CA VAL A 81 -17.70 16.20 0.14
C VAL A 81 -18.83 17.22 0.13
N THR A 82 -19.55 17.30 -0.98
CA THR A 82 -20.67 18.25 -1.17
C THR A 82 -22.04 17.58 -1.20
N GLN A 83 -22.12 16.35 -1.70
CA GLN A 83 -23.36 15.57 -1.75
C GLN A 83 -23.02 14.07 -1.74
N ALA A 84 -23.80 13.25 -1.04
CA ALA A 84 -23.61 11.80 -1.02
C ALA A 84 -24.93 11.04 -1.23
N TRP A 85 -24.83 9.79 -1.70
CA TRP A 85 -25.94 8.86 -1.83
C TRP A 85 -25.53 7.47 -1.33
N ASN A 86 -26.53 6.69 -0.90
CA ASN A 86 -26.35 5.36 -0.28
C ASN A 86 -25.47 5.34 0.99
N ALA A 87 -25.12 6.51 1.52
CA ALA A 87 -24.46 6.71 2.80
C ALA A 87 -24.77 8.11 3.33
N THR A 88 -24.76 8.30 4.64
CA THR A 88 -24.68 9.63 5.24
C THR A 88 -23.21 9.98 5.44
N VAL A 89 -22.71 11.00 4.73
CA VAL A 89 -21.31 11.42 4.79
C VAL A 89 -21.19 12.76 5.50
N THR A 90 -20.32 12.81 6.50
CA THR A 90 -19.94 14.04 7.20
C THR A 90 -18.44 14.26 7.11
N GLN A 91 -18.00 15.51 7.09
CA GLN A 91 -16.59 15.85 7.00
C GLN A 91 -16.22 16.97 7.99
N SER A 92 -15.06 16.84 8.62
CA SER A 92 -14.42 17.88 9.42
C SER A 92 -12.97 18.03 8.99
N GLY A 93 -12.61 19.20 8.44
CA GLY A 93 -11.30 19.42 7.83
C GLY A 93 -11.03 18.38 6.74
N ALA A 94 -9.96 17.60 6.91
CA ALA A 94 -9.58 16.53 5.99
C ALA A 94 -10.29 15.19 6.28
N GLN A 95 -10.90 15.02 7.46
CA GLN A 95 -11.42 13.75 7.93
C GLN A 95 -12.88 13.56 7.47
N ALA A 96 -13.14 12.54 6.66
CA ALA A 96 -14.49 12.20 6.20
C ALA A 96 -14.96 10.90 6.86
N THR A 97 -16.25 10.84 7.15
CA THR A 97 -16.93 9.69 7.79
C THR A 97 -18.21 9.39 7.02
N ALA A 98 -18.32 8.17 6.47
CA ALA A 98 -19.54 7.65 5.85
C ALA A 98 -20.20 6.63 6.79
N ARG A 99 -21.51 6.76 7.01
CA ARG A 99 -22.33 5.81 7.77
C ARG A 99 -23.37 5.18 6.87
N ASN A 100 -23.70 3.92 7.14
CA ASN A 100 -24.75 3.20 6.45
C ASN A 100 -26.11 3.92 6.55
N VAL A 101 -26.93 3.75 5.53
CA VAL A 101 -28.36 4.07 5.57
C VAL A 101 -29.15 2.84 6.01
N SER A 102 -30.47 2.99 6.21
CA SER A 102 -31.31 1.96 6.85
C SER A 102 -31.29 0.59 6.18
N TRP A 103 -31.04 0.52 4.87
CA TRP A 103 -31.15 -0.71 4.08
C TRP A 103 -29.80 -1.38 3.75
N ASN A 104 -28.65 -0.74 4.01
CA ASN A 104 -27.34 -1.30 3.68
C ASN A 104 -26.39 -1.46 4.88
N GLY A 105 -26.90 -1.47 6.11
CA GLY A 105 -26.07 -1.60 7.31
C GLY A 105 -25.48 -2.97 7.55
N SER A 106 -26.20 -4.04 7.19
CA SER A 106 -25.77 -5.40 7.44
C SER A 106 -24.76 -5.87 6.40
N LEU A 107 -23.59 -6.34 6.86
CA LEU A 107 -22.56 -6.98 6.04
C LEU A 107 -22.19 -8.31 6.70
N ALA A 108 -22.35 -9.42 5.98
CA ALA A 108 -21.72 -10.67 6.41
C ALA A 108 -20.20 -10.59 6.20
N THR A 109 -19.45 -11.54 6.75
CA THR A 109 -18.05 -11.74 6.35
C THR A 109 -17.97 -11.96 4.83
N ASN A 110 -17.07 -11.22 4.17
CA ASN A 110 -16.95 -11.07 2.71
C ASN A 110 -18.15 -10.39 2.02
N GLY A 111 -19.10 -9.86 2.79
CA GLY A 111 -20.20 -9.03 2.29
C GLY A 111 -19.69 -7.67 1.83
N ASN A 112 -20.38 -7.08 0.84
CA ASN A 112 -19.99 -5.81 0.25
C ASN A 112 -21.14 -4.79 0.25
N THR A 113 -20.82 -3.53 0.46
CA THR A 113 -21.71 -2.37 0.26
C THR A 113 -21.04 -1.35 -0.64
N SER A 114 -21.82 -0.47 -1.26
CA SER A 114 -21.28 0.63 -2.06
C SER A 114 -22.08 1.91 -1.87
N PHE A 115 -21.37 3.03 -1.88
CA PHE A 115 -21.93 4.37 -1.85
C PHE A 115 -21.17 5.29 -2.80
N GLY A 116 -21.70 6.49 -3.02
CA GLY A 116 -21.00 7.48 -3.83
C GLY A 116 -21.22 8.89 -3.32
N PHE A 117 -20.41 9.81 -3.81
CA PHE A 117 -20.50 11.21 -3.45
C PHE A 117 -19.93 12.12 -4.55
N ASN A 118 -20.41 13.35 -4.58
CA ASN A 118 -19.74 14.46 -5.25
C ASN A 118 -18.90 15.22 -4.21
N GLY A 119 -17.75 15.71 -4.63
CA GLY A 119 -16.89 16.56 -3.83
C GLY A 119 -16.30 17.71 -4.63
N SER A 120 -15.81 18.74 -3.93
CA SER A 120 -15.02 19.82 -4.51
C SER A 120 -13.53 19.55 -4.36
N TRP A 121 -12.74 20.12 -5.26
CA TRP A 121 -11.27 20.06 -5.23
C TRP A 121 -10.68 21.37 -5.77
N ASN A 122 -9.39 21.57 -5.54
CA ASN A 122 -8.71 22.86 -5.79
C ASN A 122 -8.23 23.07 -7.23
N ASN A 123 -8.63 22.23 -8.19
CA ASN A 123 -8.16 22.22 -9.58
C ASN A 123 -6.66 21.97 -9.79
N SER A 124 -5.90 21.69 -8.74
CA SER A 124 -4.47 21.41 -8.79
C SER A 124 -4.14 19.96 -8.46
N SER A 125 -4.78 19.38 -7.45
CA SER A 125 -4.53 18.01 -7.02
C SER A 125 -5.77 17.36 -6.42
N ASN A 126 -6.12 16.15 -6.87
CA ASN A 126 -7.22 15.35 -6.33
C ASN A 126 -6.80 13.89 -6.08
N PRO A 127 -5.86 13.64 -5.15
CA PRO A 127 -5.43 12.28 -4.82
C PRO A 127 -6.56 11.49 -4.14
N ALA A 128 -6.69 10.22 -4.52
CA ALA A 128 -7.52 9.29 -3.78
C ALA A 128 -7.00 9.09 -2.35
N PRO A 129 -7.87 8.96 -1.34
CA PRO A 129 -7.46 8.59 0.02
C PRO A 129 -6.81 7.20 0.04
N VAL A 130 -5.78 7.02 0.88
CA VAL A 130 -5.06 5.73 1.02
C VAL A 130 -5.26 5.07 2.39
N ASN A 131 -5.76 5.82 3.37
CA ASN A 131 -5.99 5.34 4.72
C ASN A 131 -7.50 5.25 4.96
N PHE A 132 -8.01 4.03 5.09
CA PHE A 132 -9.40 3.74 5.42
C PHE A 132 -9.49 2.93 6.71
N ALA A 133 -10.55 3.14 7.47
CA ALA A 133 -10.91 2.27 8.58
C ALA A 133 -12.42 2.01 8.58
N LEU A 134 -12.80 0.74 8.79
CA LEU A 134 -14.18 0.29 8.95
C LEU A 134 -14.43 0.01 10.43
N ASN A 135 -15.40 0.70 11.03
CA ASN A 135 -15.72 0.63 12.45
C ASN A 135 -14.49 0.79 13.37
N GLY A 136 -13.52 1.61 12.95
CA GLY A 136 -12.28 1.87 13.69
C GLY A 136 -11.14 0.88 13.41
N VAL A 137 -11.38 -0.17 12.62
CA VAL A 137 -10.35 -1.14 12.21
C VAL A 137 -9.77 -0.73 10.86
N ALA A 138 -8.45 -0.59 10.77
CA ALA A 138 -7.77 -0.21 9.52
C ALA A 138 -8.03 -1.24 8.41
N CYS A 139 -8.33 -0.78 7.21
CA CYS A 139 -8.49 -1.62 6.03
C CYS A 139 -7.12 -2.02 5.48
N ASN A 140 -6.76 -3.30 5.57
CA ASN A 140 -5.46 -3.82 5.12
C ASN A 140 -5.50 -4.44 3.70
N GLY A 141 -6.64 -4.35 2.99
CA GLY A 141 -6.80 -4.81 1.62
C GLY A 141 -6.93 -3.65 0.64
N GLY A 142 -5.98 -3.55 -0.30
CA GLY A 142 -5.98 -2.54 -1.36
C GLY A 142 -7.32 -2.44 -2.11
N THR A 143 -7.59 -1.22 -2.56
CA THR A 143 -8.82 -0.76 -3.20
C THR A 143 -9.12 -1.48 -4.52
N GLY A 144 -9.84 -2.60 -4.48
CA GLY A 144 -10.11 -3.46 -5.64
C GLY A 144 -11.40 -3.09 -6.40
N GLN A 145 -11.29 -2.50 -7.59
CA GLN A 145 -12.45 -2.18 -8.44
C GLN A 145 -12.79 -3.37 -9.36
N PRO A 146 -14.01 -3.94 -9.34
CA PRO A 146 -14.47 -4.82 -10.40
C PRO A 146 -15.04 -4.00 -11.57
N SER A 147 -14.71 -4.39 -12.80
CA SER A 147 -15.44 -3.96 -14.00
C SER A 147 -15.76 -5.17 -14.87
N THR A 148 -17.03 -5.31 -15.21
CA THR A 148 -17.60 -6.24 -16.18
C THR A 148 -17.47 -5.68 -17.60
N SER A 149 -16.94 -6.44 -18.56
CA SER A 149 -17.22 -6.25 -19.99
C SER A 149 -16.80 -7.42 -20.90
N PRO A 150 -17.38 -7.54 -22.12
CA PRO A 150 -17.64 -8.81 -22.79
C PRO A 150 -16.55 -9.31 -23.73
N THR A 151 -16.62 -10.61 -24.00
CA THR A 151 -15.79 -11.42 -24.91
C THR A 151 -16.05 -11.13 -26.39
N THR A 152 -14.96 -10.98 -27.18
CA THR A 152 -14.67 -11.48 -28.56
C THR A 152 -13.33 -10.83 -28.93
N GLY A 153 -12.23 -11.46 -29.35
CA GLY A 153 -11.92 -12.61 -30.21
C GLY A 153 -10.42 -12.45 -30.63
N PRO A 154 -9.76 -13.45 -31.23
CA PRO A 154 -8.29 -13.58 -31.24
C PRO A 154 -7.61 -12.88 -32.43
N THR A 155 -6.29 -12.62 -32.37
CA THR A 155 -5.21 -13.39 -33.07
C THR A 155 -3.87 -12.61 -33.15
N THR A 156 -2.77 -13.35 -32.93
CA THR A 156 -1.37 -13.21 -33.42
C THR A 156 -0.50 -12.01 -33.04
N GLY A 157 0.56 -12.30 -32.28
CA GLY A 157 1.69 -11.39 -32.02
C GLY A 157 2.74 -11.33 -33.14
N PRO A 158 3.92 -10.76 -32.82
CA PRO A 158 5.16 -11.52 -32.93
C PRO A 158 6.05 -11.42 -31.68
N THR A 159 6.59 -12.59 -31.32
CA THR A 159 7.56 -12.86 -30.26
C THR A 159 8.98 -12.55 -30.73
N THR A 160 9.74 -11.74 -30.01
CA THR A 160 11.21 -11.80 -29.97
C THR A 160 11.76 -11.18 -28.67
N GLY A 161 12.23 -12.03 -27.76
CA GLY A 161 13.06 -11.62 -26.62
C GLY A 161 13.75 -12.86 -26.03
N PRO A 162 15.09 -12.88 -25.90
CA PRO A 162 15.80 -14.05 -25.39
C PRO A 162 15.71 -14.08 -23.86
N THR A 163 15.35 -15.21 -23.28
CA THR A 163 15.57 -15.44 -21.84
C THR A 163 16.00 -16.87 -21.60
N THR A 164 17.32 -17.05 -21.52
CA THR A 164 17.91 -18.18 -20.80
C THR A 164 17.56 -18.03 -19.32
N SER A 165 16.48 -18.65 -18.89
CA SER A 165 16.17 -18.83 -17.47
C SER A 165 17.27 -19.73 -16.86
N PRO A 166 17.94 -19.35 -15.75
CA PRO A 166 18.90 -20.23 -15.13
C PRO A 166 18.15 -21.38 -14.46
N THR A 167 18.27 -22.55 -15.06
CA THR A 167 17.82 -23.86 -14.58
C THR A 167 18.47 -24.17 -13.23
N GLY A 168 17.81 -23.75 -12.15
CA GLY A 168 18.16 -24.11 -10.77
C GLY A 168 16.93 -24.70 -10.11
N GLY A 169 17.12 -25.66 -9.21
CA GLY A 169 16.04 -26.34 -8.47
C GLY A 169 15.10 -25.39 -7.70
N PRO A 170 14.11 -25.92 -6.97
CA PRO A 170 13.10 -25.12 -6.28
C PRO A 170 13.76 -24.04 -5.44
N ARG A 171 13.50 -22.77 -5.76
CA ARG A 171 14.09 -21.64 -5.05
C ARG A 171 13.29 -21.42 -3.77
N PRO A 172 13.94 -21.19 -2.60
CA PRO A 172 13.21 -21.02 -1.35
C PRO A 172 12.21 -19.87 -1.43
N ALA A 173 11.08 -20.03 -0.75
CA ALA A 173 10.15 -18.92 -0.57
C ALA A 173 10.83 -17.76 0.15
N HIS A 174 10.46 -16.53 -0.22
CA HIS A 174 10.98 -15.29 0.34
C HIS A 174 12.51 -15.15 0.28
N SER A 175 13.18 -15.87 -0.65
CA SER A 175 14.62 -15.75 -0.85
C SER A 175 15.01 -14.49 -1.63
N MET A 176 14.05 -13.75 -2.18
CA MET A 176 14.26 -12.56 -2.98
C MET A 176 13.60 -11.33 -2.34
N GLY A 177 14.41 -10.34 -1.99
CA GLY A 177 13.90 -9.02 -1.65
C GLY A 177 13.72 -8.15 -2.89
N PHE A 178 13.01 -7.04 -2.75
CA PHE A 178 12.94 -6.04 -3.81
C PHE A 178 13.07 -4.63 -3.25
N ILE A 179 13.57 -3.71 -4.07
CA ILE A 179 13.59 -2.27 -3.80
C ILE A 179 13.11 -1.50 -5.03
N GLY A 180 12.65 -0.28 -4.79
CA GLY A 180 12.10 0.60 -5.82
C GLY A 180 10.95 1.42 -5.25
N CYS A 181 10.11 1.92 -6.14
CA CYS A 181 8.93 2.71 -5.81
C CYS A 181 7.66 1.85 -5.82
N SER A 182 6.50 2.51 -5.78
CA SER A 182 5.15 1.97 -5.88
C SER A 182 4.93 1.08 -7.10
N MET A 183 5.69 1.27 -8.18
CA MET A 183 5.66 0.35 -9.33
C MET A 183 6.31 -1.00 -9.02
N ALA A 184 7.35 -1.03 -8.19
CA ALA A 184 7.95 -2.29 -7.73
C ALA A 184 6.98 -3.03 -6.80
N GLU A 185 6.27 -2.27 -5.96
CA GLU A 185 5.16 -2.76 -5.13
C GLU A 185 4.03 -3.35 -5.97
N ASN A 186 3.58 -2.68 -7.04
CA ASN A 186 2.57 -3.21 -7.93
C ASN A 186 2.98 -4.55 -8.55
N THR A 187 4.23 -4.69 -8.98
CA THR A 187 4.78 -5.96 -9.47
C THR A 187 4.80 -7.01 -8.36
N ALA A 188 5.25 -6.68 -7.15
CA ALA A 188 5.31 -7.62 -6.04
C ALA A 188 3.92 -8.08 -5.57
N GLN A 189 2.95 -7.17 -5.57
CA GLN A 189 1.53 -7.46 -5.29
C GLN A 189 0.99 -8.46 -6.31
N GLY A 190 1.17 -8.19 -7.61
CA GLY A 190 0.76 -9.11 -8.66
C GLY A 190 1.46 -10.47 -8.59
N TYR A 191 2.78 -10.46 -8.38
CA TYR A 191 3.58 -11.68 -8.31
C TYR A 191 3.07 -12.62 -7.20
N VAL A 192 2.83 -12.10 -5.99
CA VAL A 192 2.29 -12.89 -4.88
C VAL A 192 0.85 -13.31 -5.14
N ALA A 193 0.02 -12.43 -5.69
CA ALA A 193 -1.38 -12.75 -6.03
C ALA A 193 -1.49 -13.89 -7.05
N ASP A 194 -0.55 -13.95 -7.99
CA ASP A 194 -0.49 -14.98 -9.03
C ASP A 194 0.27 -16.24 -8.58
N GLY A 195 0.56 -16.37 -7.27
CA GLY A 195 1.10 -17.59 -6.65
C GLY A 195 2.63 -17.64 -6.54
N GLY A 196 3.32 -16.54 -6.82
CA GLY A 196 4.76 -16.44 -6.68
C GLY A 196 5.19 -16.45 -5.21
N THR A 197 6.15 -17.31 -4.88
CA THR A 197 6.58 -17.50 -3.48
C THR A 197 7.99 -17.00 -3.21
N ARG A 198 8.82 -16.80 -4.23
CA ARG A 198 10.25 -16.50 -4.06
C ARG A 198 10.49 -15.06 -3.61
N MET A 199 9.78 -14.10 -4.19
CA MET A 199 9.89 -12.69 -3.84
C MET A 199 9.10 -12.37 -2.56
N TRP A 200 9.57 -11.39 -1.79
CA TRP A 200 8.79 -10.82 -0.70
C TRP A 200 7.50 -10.20 -1.20
N GLY A 201 6.48 -10.23 -0.34
CA GLY A 201 5.27 -9.47 -0.57
C GLY A 201 5.48 -7.95 -0.40
N PRO A 202 4.46 -7.17 -0.77
CA PRO A 202 4.46 -5.72 -0.58
C PRO A 202 4.74 -5.30 0.86
N TYR A 203 5.52 -4.24 1.05
CA TYR A 203 5.90 -3.69 2.36
C TYR A 203 5.84 -2.16 2.44
N GLY A 204 5.30 -1.49 1.42
CA GLY A 204 4.99 -0.06 1.44
C GLY A 204 6.13 0.83 0.94
N THR A 205 6.70 0.55 -0.23
CA THR A 205 7.78 1.38 -0.77
C THR A 205 7.34 2.75 -1.29
N GLY A 206 6.06 2.98 -1.63
CA GLY A 206 5.54 4.31 -2.00
C GLY A 206 6.40 5.08 -3.02
N GLY A 207 6.69 6.36 -2.77
CA GLY A 207 7.44 7.22 -3.68
C GLY A 207 8.97 7.08 -3.64
N LEU A 208 9.52 5.97 -3.17
CA LEU A 208 10.97 5.80 -2.98
C LEU A 208 11.70 5.59 -4.32
N VAL A 209 12.10 6.68 -4.95
CA VAL A 209 12.92 6.73 -6.17
C VAL A 209 14.39 6.43 -5.89
N VAL A 210 15.23 6.31 -6.92
CA VAL A 210 16.66 5.97 -6.81
C VAL A 210 17.35 6.72 -5.66
N GLN A 211 17.15 8.04 -5.56
CA GLN A 211 17.79 8.88 -4.55
C GLN A 211 17.50 8.44 -3.11
N SER A 212 16.30 7.91 -2.84
CA SER A 212 15.90 7.39 -1.53
C SER A 212 16.74 6.20 -1.07
N TRP A 213 17.40 5.51 -2.00
CA TRP A 213 18.19 4.31 -1.73
C TRP A 213 19.71 4.55 -1.78
N THR A 214 20.15 5.79 -2.06
CA THR A 214 21.59 6.12 -2.23
C THR A 214 22.35 6.32 -0.92
N ASP A 215 21.66 6.61 0.18
CA ASP A 215 22.21 6.58 1.55
C ASP A 215 21.89 5.21 2.17
N PRO A 216 22.88 4.39 2.59
CA PRO A 216 22.63 3.06 3.18
C PRO A 216 21.85 3.12 4.51
N ASN A 217 21.74 4.28 5.16
CA ASN A 217 21.01 4.42 6.42
C ASN A 217 19.64 5.11 6.24
N SER A 218 19.18 5.27 5.00
CA SER A 218 17.93 5.95 4.70
C SER A 218 16.71 5.23 5.30
N SER A 219 15.60 5.95 5.44
CA SER A 219 14.31 5.35 5.82
C SER A 219 13.83 4.28 4.84
N ALA A 220 14.27 4.33 3.58
CA ALA A 220 14.01 3.28 2.59
C ALA A 220 14.65 1.95 3.00
N TRP A 221 15.93 1.99 3.41
CA TRP A 221 16.63 0.82 3.90
C TRP A 221 16.09 0.33 5.24
N GLN A 222 15.60 1.21 6.11
CA GLN A 222 14.92 0.80 7.35
C GLN A 222 13.65 -0.03 7.07
N LEU A 223 12.88 0.31 6.02
CA LEU A 223 11.74 -0.50 5.59
C LEU A 223 12.17 -1.88 5.07
N PHE A 224 13.21 -1.90 4.23
CA PHE A 224 13.78 -3.14 3.71
C PHE A 224 14.33 -4.04 4.84
N ASP A 225 15.03 -3.46 5.80
CA ASP A 225 15.59 -4.16 6.96
C ASP A 225 14.50 -4.70 7.89
N GLY A 226 13.34 -4.04 7.95
CA GLY A 226 12.14 -4.60 8.58
C GLY A 226 11.72 -5.92 7.94
N GLN A 227 11.79 -6.04 6.60
CA GLN A 227 11.53 -7.31 5.90
C GLN A 227 12.65 -8.32 6.14
N VAL A 228 13.91 -7.88 6.20
CA VAL A 228 15.04 -8.75 6.59
C VAL A 228 14.81 -9.35 7.98
N GLY A 229 14.30 -8.57 8.94
CA GLY A 229 13.94 -9.08 10.26
C GLY A 229 12.85 -10.15 10.24
N ARG A 230 11.95 -10.11 9.24
CA ARG A 230 10.83 -11.07 9.08
C ARG A 230 11.21 -12.32 8.30
N TYR A 231 11.95 -12.17 7.20
CA TYR A 231 12.21 -13.24 6.23
C TYR A 231 13.68 -13.67 6.17
N GLY A 232 14.57 -12.98 6.89
CA GLY A 232 16.01 -13.15 6.78
C GLY A 232 16.62 -12.34 5.63
N ARG A 233 17.96 -12.29 5.59
CA ARG A 233 18.69 -11.59 4.52
C ARG A 233 18.47 -12.33 3.20
N PRO A 234 18.01 -11.65 2.14
CA PRO A 234 17.66 -12.32 0.90
C PRO A 234 18.92 -12.71 0.12
N THR A 235 18.86 -13.84 -0.58
CA THR A 235 19.93 -14.33 -1.47
C THR A 235 19.81 -13.76 -2.89
N ALA A 236 18.73 -13.02 -3.17
CA ALA A 236 18.59 -12.21 -4.35
C ALA A 236 17.89 -10.88 -4.02
N VAL A 237 18.21 -9.80 -4.73
CA VAL A 237 17.46 -8.54 -4.65
C VAL A 237 17.07 -8.12 -6.05
N TRP A 238 15.79 -7.85 -6.27
CA TRP A 238 15.32 -7.16 -7.47
C TRP A 238 15.30 -5.65 -7.24
N VAL A 239 16.00 -4.93 -8.11
CA VAL A 239 16.04 -3.48 -8.16
C VAL A 239 15.18 -3.01 -9.33
N GLN A 240 14.10 -2.29 -9.03
CA GLN A 240 13.43 -1.48 -10.04
C GLN A 240 13.94 -0.04 -9.94
N ILE A 241 14.65 0.42 -10.98
CA ILE A 241 15.09 1.81 -11.06
C ILE A 241 13.84 2.67 -11.25
N CYS A 242 13.48 3.45 -10.24
CA CYS A 242 12.36 4.40 -10.28
C CYS A 242 12.84 5.84 -10.22
N VAL A 243 12.23 6.72 -11.03
CA VAL A 243 12.52 8.15 -11.03
C VAL A 243 11.25 8.98 -11.02
N PHE A 244 11.38 10.21 -10.54
CA PHE A 244 10.46 11.30 -10.91
C PHE A 244 11.01 12.05 -12.13
N THR A 245 10.38 13.16 -12.52
CA THR A 245 10.80 14.01 -13.65
C THR A 245 12.25 14.48 -13.60
N ASN A 246 12.85 14.54 -12.41
CA ASN A 246 14.25 14.92 -12.23
C ASN A 246 15.24 13.82 -12.66
N GLY A 247 14.74 12.61 -12.97
CA GLY A 247 15.54 11.48 -13.43
C GLY A 247 16.46 10.90 -12.34
N ALA A 248 17.46 10.15 -12.80
CA ALA A 248 18.57 9.65 -12.02
C ALA A 248 19.82 9.56 -12.88
N THR A 249 20.97 9.63 -12.24
CA THR A 249 22.29 9.44 -12.83
C THR A 249 22.75 7.99 -12.66
N TYR A 250 23.68 7.57 -13.51
CA TYR A 250 24.28 6.25 -13.36
C TYR A 250 25.09 6.10 -12.06
N ASP A 251 25.68 7.19 -11.55
CA ASP A 251 26.38 7.18 -10.26
C ASP A 251 25.44 6.93 -9.06
N GLU A 252 24.22 7.47 -9.11
CA GLU A 252 23.18 7.14 -8.13
C GLU A 252 22.75 5.67 -8.21
N VAL A 253 22.61 5.13 -9.43
CA VAL A 253 22.28 3.70 -9.63
C VAL A 253 23.40 2.79 -9.09
N LYS A 254 24.68 3.12 -9.32
CA LYS A 254 25.80 2.37 -8.72
C LYS A 254 25.76 2.37 -7.19
N ARG A 255 25.47 3.52 -6.57
CA ARG A 255 25.33 3.62 -5.09
C ARG A 255 24.16 2.77 -4.59
N LEU A 256 23.02 2.82 -5.27
CA LEU A 256 21.85 2.00 -4.96
C LEU A 256 22.18 0.49 -5.04
N ILE A 257 22.87 0.05 -6.09
CA ILE A 257 23.31 -1.36 -6.24
C ILE A 257 24.27 -1.74 -5.11
N ALA A 258 25.25 -0.90 -4.80
CA ALA A 258 26.21 -1.15 -3.73
C ALA A 258 25.51 -1.29 -2.37
N ASN A 259 24.55 -0.40 -2.06
CA ASN A 259 23.76 -0.47 -0.83
C ASN A 259 22.90 -1.75 -0.81
N SER A 260 22.28 -2.15 -1.94
CA SER A 260 21.53 -3.40 -2.03
C SER A 260 22.35 -4.62 -1.59
N ARG A 261 23.65 -4.66 -1.90
CA ARG A 261 24.54 -5.73 -1.46
C ARG A 261 24.83 -5.69 0.04
N GLN A 262 24.88 -4.50 0.64
CA GLN A 262 25.13 -4.34 2.07
C GLN A 262 23.97 -4.85 2.92
N HIS A 263 22.73 -4.74 2.43
CA HIS A 263 21.52 -5.20 3.14
C HIS A 263 21.14 -6.66 2.80
N ALA A 264 21.61 -7.19 1.66
CA ALA A 264 21.36 -8.58 1.26
C ALA A 264 22.33 -9.59 1.91
N ALA A 265 22.11 -10.89 1.69
CA ALA A 265 23.07 -11.92 2.09
C ALA A 265 24.37 -11.80 1.28
N SER A 266 25.49 -12.28 1.86
CA SER A 266 26.75 -12.34 1.12
C SER A 266 26.58 -13.20 -0.15
N GLY A 267 27.09 -12.70 -1.28
CA GLY A 267 26.93 -13.35 -2.58
C GLY A 267 25.54 -13.24 -3.20
N ALA A 268 24.65 -12.40 -2.66
CA ALA A 268 23.32 -12.23 -3.24
C ALA A 268 23.36 -11.76 -4.70
N THR A 269 22.49 -12.35 -5.53
CA THR A 269 22.31 -11.93 -6.92
C THR A 269 21.48 -10.66 -6.99
N ILE A 270 21.96 -9.64 -7.70
CA ILE A 270 21.19 -8.41 -7.91
C ILE A 270 20.59 -8.46 -9.31
N TYR A 271 19.28 -8.48 -9.37
CA TYR A 271 18.50 -8.34 -10.60
C TYR A 271 18.13 -6.87 -10.77
N ILE A 272 18.19 -6.33 -11.98
CA ILE A 272 17.88 -4.92 -12.24
C ILE A 272 16.96 -4.74 -13.44
N THR A 273 16.01 -3.81 -13.33
CA THR A 273 15.09 -3.39 -14.40
C THR A 273 14.86 -1.88 -14.33
N GLY A 274 14.39 -1.29 -15.43
CA GLY A 274 13.78 0.05 -15.39
C GLY A 274 12.36 0.02 -14.83
N GLN A 275 11.69 1.17 -14.81
CA GLN A 275 10.23 1.24 -14.66
C GLN A 275 9.56 0.52 -15.85
N PRO A 276 8.33 -0.01 -15.67
CA PRO A 276 7.60 -0.61 -16.78
C PRO A 276 7.47 0.35 -17.96
N GLN A 277 7.66 -0.20 -19.16
CA GLN A 277 7.30 0.48 -20.39
C GLN A 277 5.78 0.43 -20.57
N TYR A 278 5.27 1.34 -21.39
CA TYR A 278 3.85 1.43 -21.70
C TYR A 278 3.64 1.31 -23.21
N ASP A 279 2.40 1.08 -23.64
CA ASP A 279 2.10 1.12 -25.07
C ASP A 279 2.46 2.49 -25.67
N ALA A 280 2.70 2.49 -26.99
CA ALA A 280 3.07 3.70 -27.71
C ALA A 280 2.06 4.85 -27.47
N GLY A 281 2.60 6.05 -27.20
CA GLY A 281 1.81 7.26 -26.97
C GLY A 281 1.40 7.49 -25.51
N HIS A 282 1.69 6.56 -24.60
CA HIS A 282 1.41 6.73 -23.18
C HIS A 282 2.59 7.39 -22.44
N VAL A 283 2.26 8.28 -21.50
CA VAL A 283 3.25 9.03 -20.71
C VAL A 283 2.95 8.90 -19.23
N CYS A 284 3.92 8.37 -18.48
CA CYS A 284 3.91 8.46 -17.03
C CYS A 284 4.28 9.87 -16.59
N SER A 285 3.28 10.63 -16.16
CA SER A 285 3.40 12.03 -15.73
C SER A 285 4.41 12.23 -14.58
N LEU A 286 4.53 11.24 -13.68
CA LEU A 286 5.43 11.30 -12.52
C LEU A 286 6.90 11.18 -12.91
N ALA A 287 7.21 10.33 -13.89
CA ALA A 287 8.59 10.07 -14.35
C ALA A 287 8.99 10.98 -15.54
N GLY A 288 8.01 11.66 -16.15
CA GLY A 288 8.18 12.44 -17.38
C GLY A 288 8.15 11.57 -18.64
N ALA A 289 8.06 12.23 -19.80
CA ALA A 289 7.84 11.58 -21.11
C ALA A 289 8.86 10.48 -21.47
N ASN A 290 10.09 10.59 -20.95
CA ASN A 290 11.19 9.65 -21.23
C ASN A 290 11.65 8.88 -19.98
N GLY A 291 10.93 8.98 -18.85
CA GLY A 291 11.34 8.37 -17.58
C GLY A 291 11.51 6.85 -17.66
N PRO A 292 10.52 6.09 -18.16
CA PRO A 292 10.65 4.65 -18.35
C PRO A 292 11.82 4.26 -19.25
N GLN A 293 12.05 4.99 -20.35
CA GLN A 293 13.15 4.72 -21.27
C GLN A 293 14.51 5.04 -20.65
N LEU A 294 14.59 6.14 -19.87
CA LEU A 294 15.78 6.49 -19.11
C LEU A 294 16.13 5.38 -18.10
N THR A 295 15.17 4.96 -17.28
CA THR A 295 15.42 3.93 -16.26
C THR A 295 15.79 2.58 -16.87
N ASP A 296 15.22 2.21 -18.01
CA ASP A 296 15.63 1.02 -18.75
C ASP A 296 17.06 1.13 -19.28
N SER A 297 17.43 2.28 -19.86
CA SER A 297 18.80 2.51 -20.33
C SER A 297 19.83 2.45 -19.21
N LEU A 298 19.50 2.99 -18.02
CA LEU A 298 20.34 2.89 -16.82
C LEU A 298 20.48 1.44 -16.34
N ALA A 299 19.40 0.65 -16.38
CA ALA A 299 19.45 -0.77 -16.00
C ALA A 299 20.32 -1.59 -16.95
N ARG A 300 20.22 -1.33 -18.27
CA ARG A 300 21.09 -1.95 -19.28
C ARG A 300 22.54 -1.52 -19.12
N GLN A 301 22.78 -0.24 -18.84
CA GLN A 301 24.12 0.28 -18.55
C GLN A 301 24.73 -0.42 -17.33
N ALA A 302 23.96 -0.61 -16.26
CA ALA A 302 24.41 -1.33 -15.07
C ALA A 302 24.78 -2.79 -15.36
N ALA A 303 24.01 -3.48 -16.22
CA ALA A 303 24.32 -4.86 -16.60
C ALA A 303 25.50 -4.98 -17.58
N ALA A 304 25.74 -3.97 -18.41
CA ALA A 304 26.90 -3.90 -19.29
C ALA A 304 28.20 -3.59 -18.52
N ASP A 305 28.09 -2.86 -17.40
CA ASP A 305 29.21 -2.60 -16.49
C ASP A 305 29.49 -3.83 -15.63
N THR A 306 30.49 -4.61 -16.04
CA THR A 306 30.89 -5.85 -15.37
C THR A 306 31.31 -5.65 -13.91
N THR A 307 31.68 -4.42 -13.51
CA THR A 307 32.01 -4.12 -12.11
C THR A 307 30.80 -4.14 -11.19
N GLN A 308 29.59 -3.93 -11.72
CA GLN A 308 28.36 -3.94 -10.94
C GLN A 308 27.86 -5.36 -10.66
N ASN A 309 28.21 -6.33 -11.53
CA ASN A 309 27.83 -7.74 -11.41
C ASN A 309 26.32 -7.94 -11.15
N VAL A 310 25.48 -7.29 -11.97
CA VAL A 310 24.02 -7.37 -11.89
C VAL A 310 23.45 -8.09 -13.10
N VAL A 311 22.23 -8.62 -12.96
CA VAL A 311 21.50 -9.32 -14.03
C VAL A 311 20.34 -8.45 -14.49
N TYR A 312 20.41 -7.95 -15.73
CA TYR A 312 19.27 -7.26 -16.33
C TYR A 312 18.13 -8.26 -16.60
N SER A 313 16.94 -7.98 -16.05
CA SER A 313 15.81 -8.91 -16.11
C SER A 313 14.82 -8.63 -17.23
N GLY A 314 15.21 -7.82 -18.21
CA GLY A 314 14.35 -7.42 -19.31
C GLY A 314 13.45 -6.22 -18.97
N GLN A 315 12.58 -5.90 -19.92
CA GLN A 315 11.58 -4.86 -19.77
C GLN A 315 10.28 -5.47 -19.26
N PHE A 316 9.70 -4.79 -18.28
CA PHE A 316 8.32 -5.02 -17.88
C PHE A 316 7.44 -4.09 -18.71
N HIS A 317 6.24 -4.55 -19.05
CA HIS A 317 5.31 -3.80 -19.90
C HIS A 317 3.93 -3.71 -19.25
N LEU A 318 3.28 -2.57 -19.43
CA LEU A 318 1.88 -2.34 -19.10
C LEU A 318 1.13 -1.86 -20.33
N ALA A 319 0.01 -2.51 -20.64
CA ALA A 319 -0.90 -1.96 -21.63
C ALA A 319 -1.55 -0.67 -21.11
N ASN A 320 -2.00 0.23 -21.98
CA ASN A 320 -2.64 1.48 -21.55
C ASN A 320 -3.91 1.23 -20.72
N SER A 321 -4.61 0.12 -20.97
CA SER A 321 -5.78 -0.33 -20.20
C SER A 321 -5.43 -0.92 -18.83
N GLU A 322 -4.15 -1.19 -18.57
CA GLU A 322 -3.61 -1.76 -17.34
C GLU A 322 -3.06 -0.67 -16.39
N VAL A 323 -3.12 0.59 -16.80
CA VAL A 323 -2.67 1.74 -16.01
C VAL A 323 -3.88 2.43 -15.36
N VAL A 324 -3.72 2.91 -14.13
CA VAL A 324 -4.72 3.78 -13.48
C VAL A 324 -4.65 5.19 -14.06
N SER A 325 -5.62 6.03 -13.68
CA SER A 325 -5.79 7.38 -14.24
C SER A 325 -4.62 8.34 -14.02
N ASP A 326 -3.69 8.05 -13.11
CA ASP A 326 -2.48 8.87 -12.92
C ASP A 326 -1.44 8.68 -14.04
N GLY A 327 -1.68 7.71 -14.93
CA GLY A 327 -0.85 7.45 -16.10
C GLY A 327 0.47 6.73 -15.77
N CYS A 328 0.68 6.28 -14.53
CA CYS A 328 1.91 5.59 -14.14
C CYS A 328 1.61 4.24 -13.48
N HIS A 329 0.68 4.21 -12.52
CA HIS A 329 0.51 3.02 -11.68
C HIS A 329 -0.31 1.94 -12.34
N ALA A 330 0.02 0.69 -12.04
CA ALA A 330 -0.76 -0.43 -12.51
C ALA A 330 -2.12 -0.48 -11.78
N ASN A 331 -3.20 -0.69 -12.53
CA ASN A 331 -4.45 -1.13 -11.95
C ASN A 331 -4.37 -2.63 -11.60
N THR A 332 -5.45 -3.24 -11.10
CA THR A 332 -5.43 -4.67 -10.72
C THR A 332 -5.02 -5.60 -11.87
N ALA A 333 -5.47 -5.35 -13.10
CA ALA A 333 -5.07 -6.13 -14.27
C ALA A 333 -3.59 -5.93 -14.58
N GLY A 334 -3.10 -4.68 -14.51
CA GLY A 334 -1.69 -4.37 -14.66
C GLY A 334 -0.80 -5.00 -13.59
N GLN A 335 -1.26 -5.06 -12.34
CA GLN A 335 -0.55 -5.75 -11.27
C GLN A 335 -0.38 -7.23 -11.63
N SER A 336 -1.44 -7.94 -12.01
CA SER A 336 -1.33 -9.32 -12.49
C SER A 336 -0.51 -9.46 -13.78
N SER A 337 -0.52 -8.46 -14.66
CA SER A 337 0.35 -8.45 -15.86
C SER A 337 1.83 -8.40 -15.48
N LEU A 338 2.20 -7.46 -14.60
CA LEU A 338 3.56 -7.34 -14.07
C LEU A 338 3.96 -8.56 -13.22
N GLY A 339 3.03 -9.08 -12.43
CA GLY A 339 3.21 -10.27 -11.60
C GLY A 339 3.56 -11.50 -12.43
N ARG A 340 2.80 -11.77 -13.50
CA ARG A 340 3.11 -12.85 -14.44
C ARG A 340 4.44 -12.67 -15.17
N GLN A 341 4.80 -11.43 -15.52
CA GLN A 341 6.12 -11.14 -16.10
C GLN A 341 7.25 -11.45 -15.11
N ALA A 342 7.07 -11.09 -13.83
CA ALA A 342 8.00 -11.43 -12.75
C ALA A 342 8.09 -12.95 -12.53
N LEU A 343 6.96 -13.66 -12.49
CA LEU A 343 6.88 -15.13 -12.38
C LEU A 343 7.63 -15.82 -13.53
N ALA A 344 7.40 -15.37 -14.77
CA ALA A 344 8.06 -15.92 -15.95
C ALA A 344 9.59 -15.85 -15.86
N PHE A 345 10.12 -14.82 -15.19
CA PHE A 345 11.55 -14.63 -15.04
C PHE A 345 12.11 -15.31 -13.78
N TRP A 346 11.47 -15.14 -12.63
CA TRP A 346 12.05 -15.53 -11.33
C TRP A 346 11.53 -16.83 -10.73
N GLY A 347 10.45 -17.40 -11.27
CA GLY A 347 9.75 -18.54 -10.68
C GLY A 347 8.87 -18.09 -9.53
#